data_AF-A0A353PTF9-F1
#
_entry.id   AF-A0A353PTF9-F1
#
_cell.length_a   1.000
_cell.length_b   1.000
_cell.length_c   1.000
_cell.angle_alpha   90.00
_cell.angle_beta   90.00
_cell.angle_gamma   90.00
#
_symmetry.space_group_name_H-M   'P 1'
#
loop_
_entity.id
_entity.type
_entity.pdbx_description
1 polymer ?
#
loop_
_entity_poly.entity_id
_entity_poly.type
_entity_poly.pdbx_seq_one_letter_code
_entity_poly.pdbx_strand_id
1 'polypeptide(L)'
;MKQDFRLFLEKSLRESQPIIFDGAMGTMIQASGFTDYLLPEELNSKRPDLIRGIHEAYLASGANVLTANSFGSNGIKLKDASFSAAEATTAAIENLRSLIDARDRSRFKQEVFAALDMGPTGQLLAPMGRLSFDEAYEAFKESALAAEKAGADLVIIETFSDLYEAKAAILAVKENTSLPIVALMTFQSNFRTLTGSDVETTVCYLESLGVDALGFNCGGSLEEAKTLAKLFLEHANLPLVSLPNAGLPVIEKGQTIFKVGANEFSKVQKEIAAMGFSLLGGCCGTKPEHISALVQDLQHFSIPKNNRHSRAYRSSLCSAEKTVYIDNNFGSAGPVIIGERINPTGKKKLKEALLSNDMSYILDEAENQIQAGSHILDVNVGLPGLDEKAKMQEVVAALQKNYATPLQLDSSEPEVLEYAMRYYNGKPLVNSVNGKQKNMDDVFPLVKKYGALVVALCLDEDGIPSS
;
A
#
# COMPACT_ATOMS: atom_id res chain seq x y z
N MET A 1 -18.79 -16.82 15.79
CA MET A 1 -18.87 -15.87 14.66
C MET A 1 -17.48 -15.31 14.47
N LYS A 2 -16.90 -15.43 13.27
CA LYS A 2 -15.63 -14.77 12.94
C LYS A 2 -15.84 -13.26 13.06
N GLN A 3 -14.96 -12.56 13.76
CA GLN A 3 -15.09 -11.12 13.96
C GLN A 3 -14.62 -10.40 12.69
N ASP A 4 -15.42 -9.49 12.17
CA ASP A 4 -15.08 -8.71 10.98
C ASP A 4 -14.24 -7.50 11.39
N PHE A 5 -13.00 -7.44 10.90
CA PHE A 5 -12.08 -6.35 11.21
C PHE A 5 -12.56 -4.99 10.66
N ARG A 6 -13.27 -4.92 9.52
CA ARG A 6 -13.82 -3.66 8.99
C ARG A 6 -14.87 -3.09 9.94
N LEU A 7 -15.78 -3.94 10.42
CA LEU A 7 -16.79 -3.53 11.40
C LEU A 7 -16.15 -3.08 12.72
N PHE A 8 -15.09 -3.76 13.16
CA PHE A 8 -14.33 -3.35 14.34
C PHE A 8 -13.59 -2.03 14.13
N LEU A 9 -12.98 -1.82 12.96
CA LEU A 9 -12.33 -0.58 12.57
C LEU A 9 -13.33 0.59 12.58
N GLU A 10 -14.45 0.46 11.87
CA GLU A 10 -15.50 1.47 11.82
C GLU A 10 -16.06 1.80 13.21
N LYS A 11 -16.29 0.77 14.04
CA LYS A 11 -16.74 0.95 15.42
C LYS A 11 -15.71 1.73 16.24
N SER A 12 -14.46 1.30 16.22
CA SER A 12 -13.39 1.93 16.99
C SER A 12 -13.20 3.39 16.59
N LEU A 13 -13.22 3.71 15.30
CA LEU A 13 -13.15 5.08 14.80
C LEU A 13 -14.34 5.93 15.26
N ARG A 14 -15.56 5.41 15.19
CA ARG A 14 -16.78 6.10 15.63
C ARG A 14 -16.75 6.41 17.13
N GLU A 15 -16.20 5.49 17.91
CA GLU A 15 -16.04 5.55 19.37
C GLU A 15 -14.72 6.22 19.82
N SER A 16 -13.92 6.73 18.87
CA SER A 16 -12.62 7.36 19.13
C SER A 16 -11.64 6.47 19.92
N GLN A 17 -11.76 5.15 19.78
CA GLN A 17 -10.92 4.15 20.43
C GLN A 17 -9.71 3.79 19.57
N PRO A 18 -8.51 3.70 20.15
CA PRO A 18 -7.33 3.24 19.42
C PRO A 18 -7.39 1.74 19.16
N ILE A 19 -6.83 1.32 18.04
CA ILE A 19 -6.57 -0.07 17.71
C ILE A 19 -5.07 -0.30 17.86
N ILE A 20 -4.69 -1.25 18.71
CA ILE A 20 -3.31 -1.49 19.05
C ILE A 20 -2.77 -2.71 18.30
N PHE A 21 -1.76 -2.51 17.46
CA PHE A 21 -0.95 -3.58 16.88
C PHE A 21 0.13 -4.02 17.87
N ASP A 22 0.65 -5.22 17.66
CA ASP A 22 1.78 -5.74 18.42
C ASP A 22 3.11 -5.03 18.07
N GLY A 23 4.22 -5.60 18.55
CA GLY A 23 5.58 -5.11 18.33
C GLY A 23 6.41 -6.08 17.49
N ALA A 24 7.74 -5.96 17.55
CA ALA A 24 8.63 -6.77 16.71
C ALA A 24 8.56 -8.28 16.98
N MET A 25 8.42 -9.07 15.91
CA MET A 25 8.67 -10.52 15.94
C MET A 25 10.17 -10.83 15.86
N GLY A 26 10.86 -10.30 14.84
CA GLY A 26 12.28 -10.62 14.59
C GLY A 26 13.21 -10.26 15.77
N THR A 27 13.02 -9.10 16.39
CA THR A 27 13.81 -8.70 17.57
C THR A 27 13.53 -9.60 18.77
N MET A 28 12.30 -10.09 18.94
CA MET A 28 11.93 -10.99 20.03
C MET A 28 12.51 -12.39 19.82
N ILE A 29 12.53 -12.89 18.59
CA ILE A 29 13.23 -14.13 18.23
C ILE A 29 14.73 -14.00 18.56
N GLN A 30 15.38 -12.92 18.13
CA GLN A 30 16.79 -12.68 18.44
C GLN A 30 17.05 -12.61 19.96
N ALA A 31 16.18 -11.93 20.71
CA ALA A 31 16.29 -11.80 22.16
C ALA A 31 16.08 -13.13 22.91
N SER A 32 15.39 -14.11 22.31
CA SER A 32 15.23 -15.45 22.88
C SER A 32 16.53 -16.26 22.90
N GLY A 33 17.57 -15.81 22.18
CA GLY A 33 18.84 -16.51 22.02
C GLY A 33 18.79 -17.69 21.05
N PHE A 34 17.62 -17.97 20.45
CA PHE A 34 17.52 -18.92 19.36
C PHE A 34 18.04 -18.26 18.10
N THR A 35 19.20 -18.70 17.59
CA THR A 35 19.83 -18.14 16.38
C THR A 35 20.12 -19.19 15.32
N ASP A 36 19.78 -20.46 15.58
CA ASP A 36 20.00 -21.59 14.67
C ASP A 36 18.80 -21.76 13.72
N TYR A 37 18.60 -20.75 12.86
CA TYR A 37 17.60 -20.75 11.80
C TYR A 37 18.11 -19.88 10.64
N LEU A 38 17.72 -20.23 9.41
CA LEU A 38 18.05 -19.40 8.24
C LEU A 38 17.04 -18.28 8.05
N LEU A 39 15.76 -18.59 8.25
CA LEU A 39 14.64 -17.68 8.05
C LEU A 39 13.74 -17.69 9.29
N PRO A 40 13.26 -16.53 9.79
CA PRO A 40 12.33 -16.50 10.93
C PRO A 40 11.12 -17.41 10.76
N GLU A 41 10.62 -17.53 9.52
CA GLU A 41 9.45 -18.33 9.14
C GLU A 41 9.64 -19.83 9.43
N GLU A 42 10.88 -20.35 9.44
CA GLU A 42 11.13 -21.76 9.77
C GLU A 42 10.66 -22.13 11.18
N LEU A 43 10.68 -21.14 12.08
CA LEU A 43 10.32 -21.32 13.48
C LEU A 43 8.82 -21.57 13.67
N ASN A 44 7.99 -21.22 12.68
CA ASN A 44 6.55 -21.51 12.72
C ASN A 44 6.27 -23.00 12.91
N SER A 45 7.08 -23.86 12.27
CA SER A 45 6.95 -25.32 12.35
C SER A 45 7.99 -25.95 13.28
N LYS A 46 9.23 -25.42 13.31
CA LYS A 46 10.31 -26.00 14.13
C LYS A 46 10.19 -25.67 15.62
N ARG A 47 9.73 -24.46 15.94
CA ARG A 47 9.61 -23.93 17.32
C ARG A 47 8.29 -23.16 17.52
N PRO A 48 7.13 -23.79 17.28
CA PRO A 48 5.83 -23.15 17.43
C PRO A 48 5.55 -22.73 18.89
N ASP A 49 6.22 -23.34 19.87
CA ASP A 49 6.21 -22.94 21.27
C ASP A 49 6.81 -21.54 21.47
N LEU A 50 7.95 -21.27 20.84
CA LEU A 50 8.62 -19.96 20.91
C LEU A 50 7.76 -18.87 20.27
N ILE A 51 7.28 -19.11 19.04
CA ILE A 51 6.47 -18.14 18.30
C ILE A 51 5.16 -17.84 19.04
N ARG A 52 4.44 -18.86 19.52
CA ARG A 52 3.23 -18.65 20.33
C ARG A 52 3.53 -17.93 21.64
N GLY A 53 4.65 -18.19 22.30
CA GLY A 53 5.06 -17.47 23.50
C GLY A 53 5.29 -15.97 23.26
N ILE A 54 5.88 -15.60 22.12
CA ILE A 54 6.05 -14.20 21.73
C ILE A 54 4.68 -13.54 21.48
N HIS A 55 3.79 -14.19 20.72
CA HIS A 55 2.44 -13.66 20.50
C HIS A 55 1.61 -13.57 21.78
N GLU A 56 1.73 -14.54 22.69
CA GLU A 56 1.07 -14.52 24.00
C GLU A 56 1.53 -13.31 24.83
N ALA A 57 2.81 -12.98 24.78
CA ALA A 57 3.34 -11.80 25.45
C ALA A 57 2.73 -10.49 24.91
N TYR A 58 2.61 -10.35 23.59
CA TYR A 58 1.95 -9.18 22.99
C TYR A 58 0.44 -9.13 23.22
N LEU A 59 -0.24 -10.28 23.20
CA LEU A 59 -1.64 -10.40 23.59
C LEU A 59 -1.84 -9.95 25.04
N ALA A 60 -0.93 -10.35 25.94
CA ALA A 60 -0.96 -9.96 27.34
C ALA A 60 -0.67 -8.49 27.58
N SER A 61 0.06 -7.84 26.67
CA SER A 61 0.26 -6.39 26.67
C SER A 61 -0.96 -5.59 26.20
N GLY A 62 -2.02 -6.26 25.70
CA GLY A 62 -3.27 -5.62 25.29
C GLY A 62 -3.40 -5.33 23.80
N ALA A 63 -2.56 -5.92 22.94
CA ALA A 63 -2.69 -5.78 21.49
C ALA A 63 -4.05 -6.30 20.99
N ASN A 64 -4.63 -5.57 20.04
CA ASN A 64 -5.81 -5.95 19.27
C ASN A 64 -5.46 -6.71 18.00
N VAL A 65 -4.33 -6.41 17.37
CA VAL A 65 -3.89 -7.07 16.14
C VAL A 65 -2.55 -7.71 16.40
N LEU A 66 -2.48 -9.03 16.21
CA LEU A 66 -1.24 -9.78 16.25
C LEU A 66 -0.80 -10.08 14.82
N THR A 67 0.43 -9.71 14.49
CA THR A 67 1.04 -9.91 13.17
C THR A 67 1.70 -11.26 13.11
N ALA A 68 1.37 -12.09 12.13
CA ALA A 68 1.93 -13.44 12.03
C ALA A 68 3.45 -13.38 11.78
N ASN A 69 4.20 -14.41 12.20
CA ASN A 69 5.61 -14.55 11.82
C ASN A 69 5.72 -14.98 10.35
N SER A 70 5.34 -14.09 9.44
CA SER A 70 5.20 -14.34 8.00
C SER A 70 5.76 -13.23 7.13
N PHE A 71 6.44 -12.22 7.69
CA PHE A 71 7.01 -11.08 6.95
C PHE A 71 7.69 -11.46 5.62
N GLY A 72 8.50 -12.51 5.62
CA GLY A 72 9.20 -13.03 4.45
C GLY A 72 8.52 -14.17 3.72
N SER A 73 7.27 -14.51 4.07
CA SER A 73 6.50 -15.58 3.44
C SER A 73 5.99 -15.14 2.06
N ASN A 74 6.86 -15.15 1.07
CA ASN A 74 6.50 -15.02 -0.34
C ASN A 74 7.40 -15.94 -1.19
N GLY A 75 6.89 -16.40 -2.33
CA GLY A 75 7.57 -17.41 -3.16
C GLY A 75 8.96 -17.01 -3.65
N ILE A 76 9.25 -15.71 -3.73
CA ILE A 76 10.56 -15.19 -4.16
C ILE A 76 11.59 -15.28 -3.04
N LYS A 77 11.21 -14.89 -1.82
CA LYS A 77 12.11 -14.88 -0.66
C LYS A 77 12.32 -16.28 -0.08
N LEU A 78 11.33 -17.16 -0.22
CA LEU A 78 11.39 -18.56 0.22
C LEU A 78 11.80 -19.56 -0.86
N LYS A 79 12.26 -19.09 -2.03
CA LYS A 79 12.59 -19.97 -3.17
C LYS A 79 13.59 -21.10 -2.85
N ASP A 80 14.52 -20.85 -1.92
CA ASP A 80 15.58 -21.79 -1.51
C ASP A 80 15.25 -22.47 -0.16
N ALA A 81 14.06 -22.21 0.41
CA ALA A 81 13.62 -22.80 1.65
C ALA A 81 13.13 -24.25 1.44
N SER A 82 13.07 -25.01 2.53
CA SER A 82 12.55 -26.39 2.52
C SER A 82 11.03 -26.49 2.54
N PHE A 83 10.34 -25.35 2.49
CA PHE A 83 8.89 -25.22 2.51
C PHE A 83 8.45 -24.07 1.60
N SER A 84 7.23 -24.14 1.11
CA SER A 84 6.58 -23.11 0.29
C SER A 84 6.12 -21.91 1.10
N ALA A 85 5.79 -20.81 0.42
CA ALA A 85 5.21 -19.64 1.07
C ALA A 85 3.82 -19.93 1.62
N ALA A 86 3.04 -20.79 0.94
CA ALA A 86 1.76 -21.27 1.46
C ALA A 86 1.92 -22.05 2.78
N GLU A 87 2.89 -22.95 2.89
CA GLU A 87 3.14 -23.74 4.11
C GLU A 87 3.60 -22.85 5.27
N ALA A 88 4.57 -21.95 5.02
CA ALA A 88 5.04 -20.99 6.02
C ALA A 88 3.90 -20.10 6.55
N THR A 89 3.10 -19.56 5.63
CA THR A 89 1.98 -18.68 5.94
C THR A 89 0.90 -19.41 6.73
N THR A 90 0.54 -20.63 6.31
CA THR A 90 -0.47 -21.46 6.99
C THR A 90 -0.04 -21.71 8.43
N ALA A 91 1.19 -22.19 8.65
CA ALA A 91 1.70 -22.46 10.00
C ALA A 91 1.74 -21.19 10.87
N ALA A 92 2.12 -20.04 10.30
CA ALA A 92 2.15 -18.76 11.02
C ALA A 92 0.75 -18.35 11.51
N ILE A 93 -0.26 -18.42 10.64
CA ILE A 93 -1.64 -18.05 10.96
C ILE A 93 -2.28 -19.06 11.92
N GLU A 94 -2.03 -20.35 11.75
CA GLU A 94 -2.55 -21.40 12.66
C GLU A 94 -1.98 -21.25 14.07
N ASN A 95 -0.71 -20.86 14.21
CA ASN A 95 -0.10 -20.56 15.51
C ASN A 95 -0.83 -19.40 16.21
N LEU A 96 -1.13 -18.31 15.48
CA LEU A 96 -1.93 -17.19 16.01
C LEU A 96 -3.35 -17.61 16.36
N ARG A 97 -4.02 -18.36 15.48
CA ARG A 97 -5.41 -18.78 15.70
C ARG A 97 -5.56 -19.68 16.89
N SER A 98 -4.66 -20.65 17.04
CA SER A 98 -4.63 -21.52 18.21
C SER A 98 -4.51 -20.73 19.51
N LEU A 99 -3.66 -19.69 19.54
CA LEU A 99 -3.53 -18.80 20.70
C LEU A 99 -4.79 -17.97 20.94
N ILE A 100 -5.31 -17.32 19.89
CA ILE A 100 -6.47 -16.43 19.96
C ILE A 100 -7.71 -17.22 20.41
N ASP A 101 -7.94 -18.42 19.88
CA ASP A 101 -9.12 -19.22 20.21
C ASP A 101 -9.04 -19.84 21.59
N ALA A 102 -7.85 -20.22 22.05
CA ALA A 102 -7.60 -20.76 23.39
C ALA A 102 -7.52 -19.69 24.49
N ARG A 103 -7.53 -18.40 24.14
CA ARG A 103 -7.35 -17.30 25.10
C ARG A 103 -8.46 -17.29 26.16
N ASP A 104 -8.08 -17.03 27.40
CA ASP A 104 -9.04 -16.78 28.47
C ASP A 104 -9.73 -15.42 28.24
N ARG A 105 -10.96 -15.45 27.71
CA ARG A 105 -11.77 -14.26 27.44
C ARG A 105 -12.20 -13.51 28.70
N SER A 106 -12.08 -14.11 29.88
CA SER A 106 -12.30 -13.39 31.15
C SER A 106 -11.13 -12.48 31.49
N ARG A 107 -9.91 -12.87 31.07
CA ARG A 107 -8.65 -12.14 31.24
C ARG A 107 -8.41 -11.15 30.10
N PHE A 108 -8.55 -11.61 28.85
CA PHE A 108 -8.31 -10.82 27.63
C PHE A 108 -9.64 -10.34 27.05
N LYS A 109 -10.09 -9.18 27.53
CA LYS A 109 -11.40 -8.61 27.18
C LYS A 109 -11.40 -7.85 25.85
N GLN A 110 -10.23 -7.50 25.35
CA GLN A 110 -10.10 -6.81 24.07
C GLN A 110 -10.45 -7.73 22.91
N GLU A 111 -10.91 -7.14 21.80
CA GLU A 111 -11.00 -7.86 20.53
C GLU A 111 -9.61 -8.10 19.97
N VAL A 112 -9.41 -9.29 19.38
CA VAL A 112 -8.10 -9.77 18.94
C VAL A 112 -8.22 -10.38 17.55
N PHE A 113 -7.38 -9.92 16.64
CA PHE A 113 -7.36 -10.29 15.23
C PHE A 113 -5.99 -10.86 14.83
N ALA A 114 -6.01 -11.88 13.96
CA ALA A 114 -4.80 -12.46 13.36
C ALA A 114 -4.54 -11.80 12.00
N ALA A 115 -3.43 -11.07 11.86
CA ALA A 115 -3.02 -10.47 10.60
C ALA A 115 -1.99 -11.35 9.87
N LEU A 116 -2.18 -11.56 8.57
CA LEU A 116 -1.06 -11.91 7.69
C LEU A 116 -0.10 -10.74 7.65
N ASP A 117 1.12 -10.95 8.13
CA ASP A 117 2.22 -10.02 7.92
C ASP A 117 2.86 -10.31 6.57
N MET A 118 2.70 -9.38 5.61
CA MET A 118 3.22 -9.49 4.25
C MET A 118 4.26 -8.39 4.04
N GLY A 119 5.54 -8.78 4.06
CA GLY A 119 6.67 -7.90 3.74
C GLY A 119 7.06 -7.96 2.25
N PRO A 120 7.97 -7.07 1.80
CA PRO A 120 8.40 -7.02 0.41
C PRO A 120 9.22 -8.26 0.01
N THR A 121 9.30 -8.50 -1.30
CA THR A 121 10.10 -9.57 -1.92
C THR A 121 11.60 -9.40 -1.69
N GLY A 122 12.03 -8.15 -1.45
CA GLY A 122 13.44 -7.77 -1.34
C GLY A 122 14.14 -7.58 -2.69
N GLN A 123 13.40 -7.63 -3.81
CA GLN A 123 13.91 -7.35 -5.14
C GLN A 123 13.22 -6.12 -5.74
N LEU A 124 13.95 -5.29 -6.46
CA LEU A 124 13.37 -4.17 -7.20
C LEU A 124 12.61 -4.67 -8.44
N LEU A 125 11.45 -4.08 -8.69
CA LEU A 125 10.67 -4.35 -9.89
C LEU A 125 11.31 -3.70 -11.12
N ALA A 126 11.07 -4.29 -12.28
CA ALA A 126 11.41 -3.67 -13.57
C ALA A 126 10.69 -2.31 -13.69
N PRO A 127 11.36 -1.26 -14.21
CA PRO A 127 12.68 -1.29 -14.85
C PRO A 127 13.88 -1.05 -13.91
N MET A 128 13.66 -0.77 -12.62
CA MET A 128 14.75 -0.51 -11.66
C MET A 128 15.50 -1.79 -11.28
N GLY A 129 14.82 -2.93 -11.28
CA GLY A 129 15.38 -4.26 -11.11
C GLY A 129 14.93 -5.22 -12.20
N ARG A 130 14.90 -6.52 -11.85
CA ARG A 130 14.63 -7.62 -12.80
C ARG A 130 13.28 -8.28 -12.57
N LEU A 131 12.69 -8.09 -11.39
CA LEU A 131 11.44 -8.74 -11.02
C LEU A 131 10.29 -8.11 -11.82
N SER A 132 9.50 -8.91 -12.52
CA SER A 132 8.31 -8.40 -13.18
C SER A 132 7.18 -8.16 -12.18
N PHE A 133 6.23 -7.29 -12.56
CA PHE A 133 5.03 -7.05 -11.77
C PHE A 133 4.24 -8.35 -11.51
N ASP A 134 4.12 -9.21 -12.54
CA ASP A 134 3.34 -10.44 -12.46
C ASP A 134 4.03 -11.50 -11.58
N GLU A 135 5.36 -11.60 -11.61
CA GLU A 135 6.10 -12.47 -10.67
C GLU A 135 5.93 -12.01 -9.22
N ALA A 136 5.98 -10.70 -8.96
CA ALA A 136 5.71 -10.15 -7.63
C ALA A 136 4.26 -10.46 -7.20
N TYR A 137 3.28 -10.21 -8.08
CA TYR A 137 1.87 -10.49 -7.83
C TYR A 137 1.62 -11.97 -7.48
N GLU A 138 2.15 -12.91 -8.26
CA GLU A 138 1.96 -14.34 -8.00
C GLU A 138 2.63 -14.78 -6.69
N ALA A 139 3.80 -14.21 -6.35
CA ALA A 139 4.48 -14.49 -5.09
C ALA A 139 3.68 -14.03 -3.86
N PHE A 140 2.96 -12.91 -3.94
CA PHE A 140 2.08 -12.43 -2.86
C PHE A 140 0.75 -13.16 -2.81
N LYS A 141 0.20 -13.52 -3.97
CA LYS A 141 -1.08 -14.23 -4.10
C LYS A 141 -1.06 -15.58 -3.42
N GLU A 142 0.04 -16.33 -3.55
CA GLU A 142 0.22 -17.62 -2.86
C GLU A 142 -0.02 -17.49 -1.35
N SER A 143 0.63 -16.50 -0.72
CA SER A 143 0.53 -16.26 0.72
C SER A 143 -0.83 -15.70 1.13
N ALA A 144 -1.42 -14.80 0.34
CA ALA A 144 -2.74 -14.25 0.61
C ALA A 144 -3.83 -15.35 0.66
N LEU A 145 -3.84 -16.24 -0.33
CA LEU A 145 -4.75 -17.38 -0.38
C LEU A 145 -4.55 -18.35 0.79
N ALA A 146 -3.29 -18.66 1.11
CA ALA A 146 -2.96 -19.52 2.25
C ALA A 146 -3.43 -18.91 3.58
N ALA A 147 -3.22 -17.60 3.77
CA ALA A 147 -3.63 -16.90 4.97
C ALA A 147 -5.14 -16.88 5.16
N GLU A 148 -5.93 -16.53 4.13
CA GLU A 148 -7.39 -16.50 4.24
C GLU A 148 -7.94 -17.89 4.59
N LYS A 149 -7.40 -18.94 3.94
CA LYS A 149 -7.76 -20.34 4.20
C LYS A 149 -7.39 -20.80 5.62
N ALA A 150 -6.20 -20.46 6.09
CA ALA A 150 -5.74 -20.71 7.47
C ALA A 150 -6.51 -19.86 8.49
N GLY A 151 -7.26 -18.88 8.00
CA GLY A 151 -8.25 -18.15 8.75
C GLY A 151 -7.78 -16.78 9.19
N ALA A 152 -6.86 -16.08 8.52
CA ALA A 152 -6.51 -14.69 8.84
C ALA A 152 -7.75 -13.76 8.90
N ASP A 153 -7.66 -12.68 9.68
CA ASP A 153 -8.70 -11.63 9.78
C ASP A 153 -8.44 -10.43 8.87
N LEU A 154 -7.17 -10.17 8.55
CA LEU A 154 -6.70 -9.05 7.74
C LEU A 154 -5.30 -9.35 7.20
N VAL A 155 -4.85 -8.51 6.25
CA VAL A 155 -3.47 -8.47 5.78
C VAL A 155 -2.87 -7.12 6.14
N ILE A 156 -1.67 -7.14 6.72
CA ILE A 156 -0.81 -5.97 6.82
C ILE A 156 0.29 -6.10 5.76
N ILE A 157 0.27 -5.21 4.78
CA ILE A 157 1.31 -5.08 3.76
C ILE A 157 2.30 -4.07 4.31
N GLU A 158 3.41 -4.53 4.90
CA GLU A 158 4.31 -3.64 5.66
C GLU A 158 5.73 -3.54 5.14
N THR A 159 6.38 -2.42 5.45
CA THR A 159 7.78 -2.12 5.10
C THR A 159 8.04 -2.09 3.59
N PHE A 160 7.03 -1.80 2.76
CA PHE A 160 7.24 -1.61 1.33
C PHE A 160 7.94 -0.28 1.08
N SER A 161 8.88 -0.29 0.13
CA SER A 161 9.68 0.89 -0.25
C SER A 161 9.54 1.26 -1.74
N ASP A 162 8.71 0.50 -2.46
CA ASP A 162 8.31 0.69 -3.84
C ASP A 162 6.78 0.61 -3.94
N LEU A 163 6.14 1.68 -4.42
CA LEU A 163 4.69 1.72 -4.60
C LEU A 163 4.21 0.73 -5.65
N TYR A 164 5.03 0.37 -6.63
CA TYR A 164 4.65 -0.59 -7.65
C TYR A 164 4.62 -2.01 -7.10
N GLU A 165 5.58 -2.36 -6.25
CA GLU A 165 5.57 -3.61 -5.50
C GLU A 165 4.38 -3.67 -4.54
N ALA A 166 4.08 -2.56 -3.84
CA ALA A 166 2.91 -2.46 -2.96
C ALA A 166 1.61 -2.66 -3.75
N LYS A 167 1.50 -2.10 -4.97
CA LYS A 167 0.36 -2.33 -5.86
C LYS A 167 0.23 -3.80 -6.24
N ALA A 168 1.32 -4.49 -6.56
CA ALA A 168 1.29 -5.93 -6.85
C ALA A 168 0.73 -6.73 -5.65
N ALA A 169 1.20 -6.43 -4.44
CA ALA A 169 0.71 -7.04 -3.21
C ALA A 169 -0.77 -6.74 -2.93
N ILE A 170 -1.19 -5.48 -3.05
CA ILE A 170 -2.59 -5.05 -2.84
C ILE A 170 -3.51 -5.74 -3.84
N LEU A 171 -3.17 -5.77 -5.13
CA LEU A 171 -3.96 -6.47 -6.13
C LEU A 171 -4.00 -7.98 -5.85
N ALA A 172 -2.88 -8.59 -5.46
CA ALA A 172 -2.84 -10.01 -5.11
C ALA A 172 -3.80 -10.35 -3.97
N VAL A 173 -3.91 -9.49 -2.95
CA VAL A 173 -4.88 -9.69 -1.86
C VAL A 173 -6.31 -9.42 -2.32
N LYS A 174 -6.58 -8.28 -2.99
CA LYS A 174 -7.95 -7.87 -3.39
C LYS A 174 -8.57 -8.78 -4.45
N GLU A 175 -7.78 -9.29 -5.38
CA GLU A 175 -8.29 -10.12 -6.48
C GLU A 175 -8.55 -11.58 -6.05
N ASN A 176 -7.99 -12.01 -4.91
CA ASN A 176 -8.00 -13.43 -4.51
C ASN A 176 -8.59 -13.68 -3.11
N THR A 177 -8.85 -12.64 -2.31
CA THR A 177 -9.36 -12.77 -0.94
C THR A 177 -10.38 -11.68 -0.62
N SER A 178 -11.08 -11.84 0.50
CA SER A 178 -11.99 -10.83 1.07
C SER A 178 -11.36 -10.02 2.21
N LEU A 179 -10.09 -10.30 2.53
CA LEU A 179 -9.40 -9.76 3.69
C LEU A 179 -9.28 -8.23 3.63
N PRO A 180 -9.47 -7.53 4.75
CA PRO A 180 -9.12 -6.12 4.90
C PRO A 180 -7.62 -5.90 4.76
N ILE A 181 -7.24 -4.77 4.17
CA ILE A 181 -5.84 -4.42 3.87
C ILE A 181 -5.42 -3.19 4.67
N VAL A 182 -4.36 -3.34 5.44
CA VAL A 182 -3.59 -2.25 6.03
C VAL A 182 -2.28 -2.11 5.25
N ALA A 183 -2.07 -0.99 4.56
CA ALA A 183 -0.89 -0.79 3.72
C ALA A 183 0.08 0.22 4.31
N LEU A 184 1.29 -0.21 4.64
CA LEU A 184 2.33 0.59 5.27
C LEU A 184 3.57 0.68 4.37
N MET A 185 4.06 1.91 4.21
CA MET A 185 5.30 2.19 3.51
C MET A 185 6.39 2.57 4.51
N THR A 186 7.64 2.29 4.15
CA THR A 186 8.82 2.77 4.89
C THR A 186 9.48 3.94 4.16
N PHE A 187 9.94 4.91 4.93
CA PHE A 187 10.52 6.15 4.43
C PHE A 187 11.95 6.33 4.94
N GLN A 188 12.80 6.90 4.09
CA GLN A 188 14.14 7.36 4.47
C GLN A 188 14.04 8.68 5.26
N SER A 189 15.17 9.15 5.79
CA SER A 189 15.25 10.40 6.56
C SER A 189 14.88 11.67 5.77
N ASN A 190 14.86 11.60 4.44
CA ASN A 190 14.34 12.66 3.56
C ASN A 190 12.81 12.59 3.34
N PHE A 191 12.12 11.69 4.06
CA PHE A 191 10.68 11.43 3.95
C PHE A 191 10.22 10.98 2.55
N ARG A 192 11.11 10.34 1.79
CA ARG A 192 10.79 9.63 0.55
C ARG A 192 10.99 8.13 0.71
N THR A 193 10.25 7.35 -0.07
CA THR A 193 10.48 5.92 -0.22
C THR A 193 11.82 5.66 -0.93
N LEU A 194 12.29 4.41 -0.95
CA LEU A 194 13.54 4.06 -1.65
C LEU A 194 13.49 4.41 -3.14
N THR A 195 12.29 4.32 -3.73
CA THR A 195 12.03 4.63 -5.15
C THR A 195 11.66 6.09 -5.40
N GLY A 196 11.70 6.94 -4.37
CA GLY A 196 11.61 8.39 -4.52
C GLY A 196 10.22 9.00 -4.29
N SER A 197 9.19 8.21 -4.00
CA SER A 197 7.83 8.72 -3.73
C SER A 197 7.79 9.52 -2.42
N ASP A 198 7.14 10.68 -2.42
CA ASP A 198 6.83 11.42 -1.20
C ASP A 198 5.54 10.91 -0.51
N VAL A 199 5.27 11.44 0.68
CA VAL A 199 4.10 11.09 1.48
C VAL A 199 2.79 11.42 0.76
N GLU A 200 2.72 12.58 0.10
CA GLU A 200 1.53 12.98 -0.66
C GLU A 200 1.19 11.97 -1.76
N THR A 201 2.18 11.62 -2.59
CA THR A 201 2.04 10.65 -3.67
C THR A 201 1.70 9.26 -3.14
N THR A 202 2.36 8.85 -2.05
CA THR A 202 2.07 7.58 -1.38
C THR A 202 0.62 7.50 -0.93
N VAL A 203 0.10 8.53 -0.27
CA VAL A 203 -1.29 8.58 0.19
C VAL A 203 -2.25 8.55 -0.99
N CYS A 204 -2.06 9.44 -1.98
CA CYS A 204 -2.91 9.49 -3.18
C CYS A 204 -3.01 8.13 -3.88
N TYR A 205 -1.89 7.43 -4.00
CA TYR A 205 -1.81 6.14 -4.65
C TYR A 205 -2.47 5.03 -3.84
N LEU A 206 -2.09 4.84 -2.56
CA LEU A 206 -2.63 3.77 -1.73
C LEU A 206 -4.14 3.92 -1.47
N GLU A 207 -4.63 5.15 -1.27
CA GLU A 207 -6.08 5.39 -1.14
C GLU A 207 -6.84 5.01 -2.40
N SER A 208 -6.28 5.31 -3.58
CA SER A 208 -6.92 4.98 -4.85
C SER A 208 -7.07 3.48 -5.06
N LEU A 209 -6.13 2.69 -4.54
CA LEU A 209 -6.21 1.23 -4.57
C LEU A 209 -7.22 0.65 -3.57
N GLY A 210 -7.88 1.49 -2.76
CA GLY A 210 -8.99 1.08 -1.90
C GLY A 210 -8.56 0.16 -0.75
N VAL A 211 -7.43 0.46 -0.11
CA VAL A 211 -7.03 -0.16 1.17
C VAL A 211 -7.94 0.32 2.31
N ASP A 212 -7.97 -0.39 3.44
CA ASP A 212 -8.86 -0.07 4.57
C ASP A 212 -8.20 0.89 5.57
N ALA A 213 -6.87 0.85 5.68
CA ALA A 213 -6.06 1.81 6.42
C ALA A 213 -4.67 1.93 5.79
N LEU A 214 -4.00 3.05 6.01
CA LEU A 214 -2.65 3.28 5.49
C LEU A 214 -1.76 4.02 6.48
N GLY A 215 -0.46 3.96 6.27
CA GLY A 215 0.47 4.71 7.10
C GLY A 215 1.91 4.33 6.88
N PHE A 216 2.66 4.31 7.98
CA PHE A 216 4.08 4.01 7.95
C PHE A 216 4.50 3.12 9.10
N ASN A 217 5.54 2.34 8.83
CA ASN A 217 6.24 1.55 9.82
C ASN A 217 7.75 1.61 9.61
N CYS A 218 8.49 1.13 10.60
CA CYS A 218 9.96 1.07 10.55
C CYS A 218 10.59 2.45 10.27
N GLY A 219 11.71 2.47 9.56
CA GLY A 219 12.41 3.68 9.15
C GLY A 219 13.20 4.34 10.29
N GLY A 220 12.92 5.62 10.51
CA GLY A 220 13.74 6.52 11.29
C GLY A 220 13.51 6.53 12.81
N SER A 221 13.93 7.62 13.42
CA SER A 221 13.72 8.00 14.82
C SER A 221 12.26 8.33 15.15
N LEU A 222 11.95 8.43 16.44
CA LEU A 222 10.63 8.86 16.91
C LEU A 222 10.26 10.30 16.50
N GLU A 223 11.23 11.19 16.32
CA GLU A 223 10.98 12.55 15.82
C GLU A 223 10.63 12.55 14.33
N GLU A 224 11.29 11.70 13.54
CA GLU A 224 10.94 11.49 12.13
C GLU A 224 9.54 10.87 12.02
N ALA A 225 9.18 9.93 12.91
CA ALA A 225 7.83 9.38 12.98
C ALA A 225 6.76 10.45 13.24
N LYS A 226 7.00 11.42 14.15
CA LYS A 226 6.09 12.55 14.36
C LYS A 226 5.98 13.47 13.14
N THR A 227 7.07 13.63 12.40
CA THR A 227 7.08 14.44 11.18
C THR A 227 6.28 13.76 10.07
N LEU A 228 6.50 12.45 9.86
CA LEU A 228 5.69 11.64 8.97
C LEU A 228 4.21 11.69 9.35
N ALA A 229 3.87 11.58 10.65
CA ALA A 229 2.49 11.66 11.10
C ALA A 229 1.79 12.96 10.65
N LYS A 230 2.48 14.11 10.76
CA LYS A 230 1.95 15.40 10.27
C LYS A 230 1.72 15.40 8.77
N LEU A 231 2.67 14.88 7.99
CA LEU A 231 2.56 14.80 6.53
C LEU A 231 1.39 13.90 6.10
N PHE A 232 1.27 12.71 6.69
CA PHE A 232 0.15 11.80 6.40
C PHE A 232 -1.20 12.44 6.74
N LEU A 233 -1.30 13.16 7.85
CA LEU A 233 -2.53 13.87 8.24
C LEU A 233 -2.89 15.01 7.29
N GLU A 234 -1.95 15.58 6.55
CA GLU A 234 -2.22 16.62 5.57
C GLU A 234 -3.00 16.04 4.37
N HIS A 235 -2.63 14.85 3.92
CA HIS A 235 -3.10 14.27 2.66
C HIS A 235 -4.16 13.18 2.80
N ALA A 236 -4.19 12.43 3.91
CA ALA A 236 -5.01 11.22 4.02
C ALA A 236 -6.45 11.45 4.48
N ASN A 237 -7.35 10.69 3.87
CA ASN A 237 -8.76 10.55 4.20
C ASN A 237 -9.06 9.23 4.94
N LEU A 238 -8.24 8.20 4.72
CA LEU A 238 -8.38 6.88 5.34
C LEU A 238 -7.82 6.84 6.77
N PRO A 239 -8.25 5.87 7.61
CA PRO A 239 -7.65 5.59 8.91
C PRO A 239 -6.12 5.47 8.83
N LEU A 240 -5.43 6.11 9.77
CA LEU A 240 -3.97 6.23 9.74
C LEU A 240 -3.30 5.31 10.77
N VAL A 241 -2.20 4.69 10.34
CA VAL A 241 -1.43 3.70 11.11
C VAL A 241 0.00 4.17 11.36
N SER A 242 0.51 4.02 12.59
CA SER A 242 1.91 4.31 12.92
C SER A 242 2.54 3.17 13.73
N LEU A 243 3.52 2.48 13.13
CA LEU A 243 4.31 1.40 13.76
C LEU A 243 5.83 1.72 13.68
N PRO A 244 6.32 2.76 14.38
CA PRO A 244 7.72 3.15 14.32
C PRO A 244 8.63 2.14 15.04
N ASN A 245 9.94 2.22 14.76
CA ASN A 245 10.96 1.51 15.51
C ASN A 245 11.10 2.06 16.95
N ALA A 246 11.68 1.27 17.86
CA ALA A 246 12.15 1.75 19.16
C ALA A 246 13.47 2.54 19.03
N GLY A 247 13.46 3.55 18.14
CA GLY A 247 14.62 4.34 17.74
C GLY A 247 15.45 3.71 16.64
N LEU A 248 16.54 4.38 16.29
CA LEU A 248 17.48 3.87 15.28
C LEU A 248 18.28 2.68 15.84
N PRO A 249 18.54 1.65 15.04
CA PRO A 249 19.39 0.54 15.44
C PRO A 249 20.83 1.03 15.65
N VAL A 250 21.45 0.59 16.75
CA VAL A 250 22.89 0.75 16.97
C VAL A 250 23.55 -0.62 17.05
N ILE A 251 24.81 -0.72 16.62
CA ILE A 251 25.59 -1.96 16.81
C ILE A 251 26.44 -1.79 18.07
N GLU A 252 26.16 -2.60 19.08
CA GLU A 252 26.97 -2.68 20.29
C GLU A 252 27.43 -4.12 20.51
N LYS A 253 28.75 -4.33 20.61
CA LYS A 253 29.37 -5.66 20.75
C LYS A 253 28.90 -6.68 19.68
N GLY A 254 28.68 -6.21 18.46
CA GLY A 254 28.23 -7.04 17.33
C GLY A 254 26.74 -7.40 17.35
N GLN A 255 25.96 -6.84 18.28
CA GLN A 255 24.51 -7.03 18.36
C GLN A 255 23.79 -5.73 18.00
N THR A 256 22.66 -5.86 17.30
CA THR A 256 21.78 -4.72 16.98
C THR A 256 20.92 -4.42 18.20
N ILE A 257 21.01 -3.20 18.73
CA ILE A 257 20.28 -2.73 19.91
C ILE A 257 19.45 -1.50 19.55
N PHE A 258 18.25 -1.43 20.13
CA PHE A 258 17.33 -0.30 20.06
C PHE A 258 17.27 0.37 21.45
N LYS A 259 17.51 1.68 21.51
CA LYS A 259 17.76 2.38 22.78
C LYS A 259 16.53 3.05 23.40
N VAL A 260 15.49 3.28 22.61
CA VAL A 260 14.27 3.92 23.11
C VAL A 260 13.57 2.94 24.05
N GLY A 261 13.23 3.40 25.26
CA GLY A 261 12.48 2.61 26.23
C GLY A 261 10.96 2.80 26.11
N ALA A 262 10.21 1.93 26.79
CA ALA A 262 8.74 1.88 26.74
C ALA A 262 8.06 3.23 27.00
N ASN A 263 8.47 3.98 28.03
CA ASN A 263 7.85 5.25 28.40
C ASN A 263 8.08 6.36 27.35
N GLU A 264 9.26 6.40 26.74
CA GLU A 264 9.55 7.38 25.69
C GLU A 264 8.75 7.06 24.43
N PHE A 265 8.72 5.78 24.07
CA PHE A 265 7.94 5.28 22.94
C PHE A 265 6.44 5.55 23.09
N SER A 266 5.84 5.20 24.23
CA SER A 266 4.41 5.37 24.49
C SER A 266 3.99 6.83 24.48
N LYS A 267 4.82 7.72 25.04
CA LYS A 267 4.59 9.16 25.03
C LYS A 267 4.53 9.71 23.60
N VAL A 268 5.49 9.35 22.74
CA VAL A 268 5.47 9.81 21.34
C VAL A 268 4.30 9.24 20.57
N GLN A 269 3.98 7.97 20.77
CA GLN A 269 2.81 7.37 20.12
C GLN A 269 1.49 8.02 20.57
N LYS A 270 1.38 8.43 21.84
CA LYS A 270 0.24 9.21 22.33
C LYS A 270 0.17 10.59 21.69
N GLU A 271 1.31 11.25 21.44
CA GLU A 271 1.35 12.50 20.67
C GLU A 271 0.82 12.27 19.24
N ILE A 272 1.26 11.20 18.57
CA ILE A 272 0.78 10.82 17.22
C ILE A 272 -0.73 10.50 17.23
N ALA A 273 -1.22 9.78 18.25
CA ALA A 273 -2.63 9.52 18.47
C ALA A 273 -3.43 10.83 18.65
N ALA A 274 -2.86 11.80 19.38
CA ALA A 274 -3.46 13.12 19.57
C ALA A 274 -3.50 13.97 18.30
N MET A 275 -2.66 13.68 17.30
CA MET A 275 -2.81 14.27 15.96
C MET A 275 -3.95 13.60 15.14
N GLY A 276 -4.39 12.41 15.57
CA GLY A 276 -5.54 11.70 15.04
C GLY A 276 -5.22 10.41 14.29
N PHE A 277 -4.07 9.79 14.56
CA PHE A 277 -3.82 8.39 14.20
C PHE A 277 -4.66 7.47 15.07
N SER A 278 -5.23 6.42 14.46
CA SER A 278 -6.17 5.53 15.15
C SER A 278 -5.67 4.10 15.30
N LEU A 279 -4.64 3.72 14.54
CA LEU A 279 -4.01 2.42 14.61
C LEU A 279 -2.54 2.64 14.99
N LEU A 280 -2.10 2.05 16.10
CA LEU A 280 -0.82 2.34 16.74
C LEU A 280 -0.18 1.04 17.19
N GLY A 281 1.15 0.95 17.19
CA GLY A 281 1.87 -0.26 17.60
C GLY A 281 3.36 -0.05 17.44
N GLY A 282 4.12 -1.10 17.15
CA GLY A 282 5.57 -1.01 17.04
C GLY A 282 6.18 -1.89 15.96
N CYS A 283 7.34 -1.48 15.44
CA CYS A 283 8.17 -2.30 14.55
C CYS A 283 9.47 -2.69 15.27
N CYS A 284 10.63 -2.70 14.59
CA CYS A 284 11.89 -3.19 15.13
C CYS A 284 12.27 -2.56 16.48
N GLY A 285 12.75 -3.39 17.41
CA GLY A 285 13.14 -2.96 18.74
C GLY A 285 12.00 -2.85 19.76
N THR A 286 10.75 -2.77 19.31
CA THR A 286 9.60 -2.74 20.22
C THR A 286 9.36 -4.12 20.82
N LYS A 287 8.97 -4.13 22.09
CA LYS A 287 8.81 -5.32 22.96
C LYS A 287 7.47 -5.25 23.69
N PRO A 288 7.02 -6.34 24.35
CA PRO A 288 5.78 -6.33 25.12
C PRO A 288 5.67 -5.17 26.12
N GLU A 289 6.77 -4.72 26.73
CA GLU A 289 6.75 -3.58 27.66
C GLU A 289 6.39 -2.26 26.96
N HIS A 290 6.79 -2.07 25.70
CA HIS A 290 6.46 -0.89 24.90
C HIS A 290 4.96 -0.85 24.58
N ILE A 291 4.40 -1.99 24.17
CA ILE A 291 2.97 -2.11 23.85
C ILE A 291 2.13 -1.96 25.13
N SER A 292 2.56 -2.52 26.25
CA SER A 292 1.88 -2.36 27.54
C SER A 292 1.84 -0.89 27.99
N ALA A 293 2.98 -0.18 27.89
CA ALA A 293 3.04 1.25 28.19
C ALA A 293 2.13 2.06 27.26
N LEU A 294 2.10 1.73 25.96
CA LEU A 294 1.21 2.37 24.99
C LEU A 294 -0.27 2.17 25.33
N VAL A 295 -0.68 0.93 25.60
CA VAL A 295 -2.06 0.60 26.02
C VAL A 295 -2.44 1.35 27.29
N GLN A 296 -1.55 1.38 28.28
CA GLN A 296 -1.78 2.10 29.53
C GLN A 296 -1.93 3.61 29.30
N ASP A 297 -1.07 4.22 28.49
CA ASP A 297 -1.12 5.65 28.19
C ASP A 297 -2.38 6.07 27.41
N LEU A 298 -3.00 5.13 26.70
CA LEU A 298 -4.18 5.33 25.87
C LEU A 298 -5.50 4.82 26.47
N GLN A 299 -5.49 4.13 27.62
CA GLN A 299 -6.67 3.48 28.20
C GLN A 299 -7.89 4.41 28.40
N HIS A 300 -7.64 5.71 28.62
CA HIS A 300 -8.67 6.74 28.78
C HIS A 300 -8.50 7.88 27.78
N PHE A 301 -7.75 7.64 26.72
CA PHE A 301 -7.50 8.63 25.67
C PHE A 301 -8.54 8.45 24.55
N SER A 302 -9.23 9.53 24.22
CA SER A 302 -10.11 9.56 23.04
C SER A 302 -9.38 10.19 21.88
N ILE A 303 -9.19 9.44 20.80
CA ILE A 303 -8.57 9.97 19.59
C ILE A 303 -9.45 11.09 19.03
N PRO A 304 -8.88 12.27 18.72
CA PRO A 304 -9.64 13.35 18.12
C PRO A 304 -10.33 12.88 16.85
N LYS A 305 -11.63 13.18 16.75
CA LYS A 305 -12.38 12.97 15.51
C LYS A 305 -11.83 13.95 14.49
N ASN A 306 -10.98 13.45 13.61
CA ASN A 306 -10.50 14.24 12.51
C ASN A 306 -11.65 14.42 11.51
N ASN A 307 -12.02 15.67 11.21
CA ASN A 307 -12.96 16.02 10.14
C ASN A 307 -12.32 15.76 8.75
N ARG A 308 -11.80 14.55 8.50
CA ARG A 308 -11.20 14.14 7.21
C ARG A 308 -12.16 14.35 6.05
N HIS A 309 -13.46 14.19 6.30
CA HIS A 309 -14.51 14.44 5.32
C HIS A 309 -14.56 15.87 4.77
N SER A 310 -14.04 16.90 5.48
CA SER A 310 -14.01 18.25 4.93
C SER A 310 -12.87 18.49 3.92
N ARG A 311 -11.93 17.55 3.79
CA ARG A 311 -10.83 17.56 2.79
C ARG A 311 -11.08 16.59 1.63
N ALA A 312 -12.13 15.76 1.73
CA ALA A 312 -12.42 14.59 0.91
C ALA A 312 -12.85 14.86 -0.55
N TYR A 313 -12.60 16.04 -1.10
CA TYR A 313 -13.03 16.39 -2.46
C TYR A 313 -11.90 16.86 -3.38
N ARG A 314 -10.65 16.60 -3.02
CA ARG A 314 -9.52 16.89 -3.91
C ARG A 314 -9.43 15.82 -5.00
N SER A 315 -9.81 16.18 -6.21
CA SER A 315 -9.59 15.34 -7.39
C SER A 315 -8.12 15.37 -7.75
N SER A 316 -7.40 14.28 -7.48
CA SER A 316 -5.99 14.13 -7.78
C SER A 316 -5.69 12.83 -8.53
N LEU A 317 -4.61 12.85 -9.29
CA LEU A 317 -3.97 11.72 -9.94
C LEU A 317 -2.47 11.76 -9.65
N CYS A 318 -1.76 10.65 -9.85
CA CYS A 318 -0.33 10.63 -9.60
C CYS A 318 0.40 9.61 -10.47
N SER A 319 1.67 9.88 -10.71
CA SER A 319 2.66 8.87 -11.09
C SER A 319 3.27 8.25 -9.82
N ALA A 320 4.38 7.54 -9.96
CA ALA A 320 5.16 7.02 -8.84
C ALA A 320 5.80 8.12 -7.97
N GLU A 321 6.03 9.31 -8.53
CA GLU A 321 6.86 10.35 -7.90
C GLU A 321 6.17 11.71 -7.77
N LYS A 322 5.04 11.92 -8.46
CA LYS A 322 4.39 13.23 -8.54
C LYS A 322 2.87 13.11 -8.49
N THR A 323 2.26 13.92 -7.64
CA THR A 323 0.81 14.13 -7.57
C THR A 323 0.41 15.41 -8.30
N VAL A 324 -0.72 15.36 -9.02
CA VAL A 324 -1.35 16.50 -9.67
C VAL A 324 -2.79 16.60 -9.18
N TYR A 325 -3.18 17.79 -8.73
CA TYR A 325 -4.55 18.11 -8.34
C TYR A 325 -5.27 18.84 -9.46
N ILE A 326 -6.49 18.42 -9.76
CA ILE A 326 -7.43 19.05 -10.71
C ILE A 326 -8.42 19.99 -9.97
N ASP A 327 -8.38 20.00 -8.63
CA ASP A 327 -9.26 20.84 -7.81
C ASP A 327 -8.71 22.28 -7.65
N ASN A 328 -9.57 23.29 -7.89
CA ASN A 328 -9.29 24.72 -7.74
C ASN A 328 -9.73 25.31 -6.39
N ASN A 329 -10.30 24.52 -5.47
CA ASN A 329 -10.92 24.99 -4.22
C ASN A 329 -9.98 25.69 -3.22
N PHE A 330 -8.65 25.67 -3.44
CA PHE A 330 -7.66 26.29 -2.55
C PHE A 330 -6.80 27.37 -3.22
N GLY A 331 -7.29 27.99 -4.29
CA GLY A 331 -6.59 29.12 -4.96
C GLY A 331 -5.55 28.64 -5.97
N SER A 332 -6.02 27.95 -7.02
CA SER A 332 -5.20 27.28 -8.04
C SER A 332 -4.05 28.13 -8.60
N ALA A 333 -2.94 27.46 -8.94
CA ALA A 333 -1.83 27.98 -9.72
C ALA A 333 -2.15 28.20 -11.23
N GLY A 334 -3.40 27.99 -11.66
CA GLY A 334 -3.84 28.07 -13.06
C GLY A 334 -4.49 26.78 -13.55
N PRO A 335 -4.83 26.67 -14.84
CA PRO A 335 -5.39 25.46 -15.42
C PRO A 335 -4.40 24.29 -15.40
N VAL A 336 -4.91 23.07 -15.17
CA VAL A 336 -4.14 21.84 -15.36
C VAL A 336 -4.08 21.53 -16.85
N ILE A 337 -2.86 21.52 -17.41
CA ILE A 337 -2.62 21.28 -18.83
C ILE A 337 -2.38 19.80 -19.09
N ILE A 338 -3.16 19.21 -19.99
CA ILE A 338 -3.00 17.84 -20.49
C ILE A 338 -2.39 17.90 -21.88
N GLY A 339 -1.21 17.30 -22.07
CA GLY A 339 -0.56 17.22 -23.38
C GLY A 339 -1.23 16.17 -24.26
N GLU A 340 -1.75 16.56 -25.42
CA GLU A 340 -2.54 15.71 -26.35
C GLU A 340 -1.73 15.07 -27.50
N ARG A 341 -0.41 15.25 -27.51
CA ARG A 341 0.39 15.00 -28.73
C ARG A 341 0.71 13.53 -28.96
N ILE A 342 0.71 12.68 -27.93
CA ILE A 342 0.83 11.21 -28.03
C ILE A 342 -0.54 10.59 -28.37
N ASN A 343 -1.02 10.93 -29.57
CA ASN A 343 -2.27 10.41 -30.13
C ASN A 343 -2.14 10.30 -31.66
N PRO A 344 -2.22 9.09 -32.26
CA PRO A 344 -1.98 8.87 -33.68
C PRO A 344 -3.06 9.46 -34.59
N THR A 345 -4.22 9.86 -34.05
CA THR A 345 -5.33 10.40 -34.84
C THR A 345 -4.90 11.64 -35.62
N GLY A 346 -4.95 11.57 -36.96
CA GLY A 346 -4.49 12.65 -37.85
C GLY A 346 -2.97 12.89 -37.90
N LYS A 347 -2.14 12.18 -37.12
CA LYS A 347 -0.69 12.46 -37.01
C LYS A 347 0.17 11.41 -37.71
N LYS A 348 0.54 11.67 -38.97
CA LYS A 348 1.32 10.73 -39.82
C LYS A 348 2.60 10.22 -39.16
N LYS A 349 3.42 11.10 -38.58
CA LYS A 349 4.71 10.72 -37.96
C LYS A 349 4.53 9.80 -36.74
N LEU A 350 3.55 10.07 -35.89
CA LEU A 350 3.29 9.22 -34.72
C LEU A 350 2.72 7.86 -35.13
N LYS A 351 1.88 7.79 -36.18
CA LYS A 351 1.45 6.51 -36.75
C LYS A 351 2.64 5.68 -37.23
N GLU A 352 3.54 6.30 -37.99
CA GLU A 352 4.76 5.65 -38.46
C GLU A 352 5.61 5.15 -37.29
N ALA A 353 5.80 5.98 -36.25
CA ALA A 353 6.56 5.62 -35.05
C ALA A 353 5.95 4.43 -34.28
N LEU A 354 4.63 4.39 -34.10
CA LEU A 354 3.95 3.27 -33.43
C LEU A 354 4.09 1.96 -34.22
N LEU A 355 4.02 2.03 -35.56
CA LEU A 355 4.15 0.86 -36.44
C LEU A 355 5.59 0.36 -36.54
N SER A 356 6.58 1.26 -36.57
CA SER A 356 8.00 0.91 -36.63
C SER A 356 8.64 0.64 -35.26
N ASN A 357 7.86 0.77 -34.18
CA ASN A 357 8.32 0.68 -32.80
C ASN A 357 9.40 1.72 -32.42
N ASP A 358 9.33 2.91 -33.00
CA ASP A 358 10.19 4.04 -32.68
C ASP A 358 9.76 4.69 -31.35
N MET A 359 10.19 4.09 -30.24
CA MET A 359 9.95 4.62 -28.90
C MET A 359 10.65 5.98 -28.67
N SER A 360 11.74 6.26 -29.39
CA SER A 360 12.47 7.52 -29.23
C SER A 360 11.60 8.69 -29.63
N TYR A 361 10.86 8.58 -30.75
CA TYR A 361 9.91 9.62 -31.17
C TYR A 361 8.81 9.88 -30.13
N ILE A 362 8.31 8.84 -29.47
CA ILE A 362 7.26 8.96 -28.44
C ILE A 362 7.81 9.66 -27.18
N LEU A 363 9.01 9.29 -26.75
CA LEU A 363 9.69 9.94 -25.62
C LEU A 363 10.01 11.41 -25.93
N ASP A 364 10.47 11.72 -27.15
CA ASP A 364 10.71 13.10 -27.57
C ASP A 364 9.42 13.92 -27.55
N GLU A 365 8.29 13.35 -27.98
CA GLU A 365 6.98 14.00 -27.93
C GLU A 365 6.50 14.21 -26.48
N ALA A 366 6.77 13.28 -25.57
CA ALA A 366 6.52 13.44 -24.14
C ALA A 366 7.36 14.58 -23.54
N GLU A 367 8.68 14.58 -23.77
CA GLU A 367 9.60 15.60 -23.28
C GLU A 367 9.19 17.00 -23.76
N ASN A 368 8.92 17.15 -25.06
CA ASN A 368 8.51 18.44 -25.63
C ASN A 368 7.24 18.99 -24.97
N GLN A 369 6.26 18.12 -24.69
CA GLN A 369 5.03 18.52 -24.01
C GLN A 369 5.26 18.89 -22.54
N ILE A 370 6.13 18.16 -21.84
CA ILE A 370 6.51 18.46 -20.45
C ILE A 370 7.22 19.82 -20.38
N GLN A 371 8.20 20.06 -21.26
CA GLN A 371 8.93 21.34 -21.34
C GLN A 371 8.01 22.50 -21.74
N ALA A 372 6.95 22.24 -22.50
CA ALA A 372 5.91 23.22 -22.82
C ALA A 372 4.91 23.48 -21.66
N GLY A 373 5.05 22.79 -20.53
CA GLY A 373 4.23 23.01 -19.33
C GLY A 373 3.06 22.03 -19.15
N SER A 374 3.07 20.88 -19.84
CA SER A 374 2.07 19.84 -19.60
C SER A 374 2.23 19.23 -18.20
N HIS A 375 1.14 19.17 -17.45
CA HIS A 375 1.09 18.60 -16.11
C HIS A 375 0.75 17.11 -16.14
N ILE A 376 0.04 16.69 -17.18
CA ILE A 376 -0.43 15.33 -17.46
C ILE A 376 -0.14 15.05 -18.94
N LEU A 377 0.17 13.81 -19.30
CA LEU A 377 0.28 13.39 -20.71
C LEU A 377 -0.87 12.47 -21.07
N ASP A 378 -1.64 12.83 -22.10
CA ASP A 378 -2.59 11.93 -22.75
C ASP A 378 -1.84 10.91 -23.60
N VAL A 379 -2.24 9.65 -23.50
CA VAL A 379 -1.61 8.53 -24.19
C VAL A 379 -2.68 7.71 -24.89
N ASN A 380 -2.83 7.94 -26.19
CA ASN A 380 -3.64 7.12 -27.09
C ASN A 380 -2.72 6.40 -28.08
N VAL A 381 -2.87 5.09 -28.22
CA VAL A 381 -2.12 4.27 -29.19
C VAL A 381 -3.03 3.54 -30.18
N GLY A 382 -4.31 3.96 -30.24
CA GLY A 382 -5.33 3.36 -31.09
C GLY A 382 -5.01 3.54 -32.57
N LEU A 383 -4.62 2.46 -33.22
CA LEU A 383 -4.27 2.44 -34.64
C LEU A 383 -4.74 1.13 -35.28
N PRO A 384 -5.53 1.17 -36.39
CA PRO A 384 -5.95 -0.04 -37.07
C PRO A 384 -4.77 -0.94 -37.47
N GLY A 385 -4.87 -2.22 -37.16
CA GLY A 385 -3.84 -3.22 -37.45
C GLY A 385 -2.72 -3.34 -36.40
N LEU A 386 -2.79 -2.57 -35.32
CA LEU A 386 -1.91 -2.68 -34.16
C LEU A 386 -2.60 -3.44 -33.02
N ASP A 387 -1.85 -4.26 -32.29
CA ASP A 387 -2.29 -4.74 -30.98
C ASP A 387 -2.22 -3.58 -29.99
N GLU A 388 -3.35 -2.90 -29.81
CA GLU A 388 -3.47 -1.71 -28.97
C GLU A 388 -3.10 -2.02 -27.51
N LYS A 389 -3.49 -3.20 -27.01
CA LYS A 389 -3.24 -3.63 -25.62
C LYS A 389 -1.74 -3.78 -25.37
N ALA A 390 -1.05 -4.53 -26.24
CA ALA A 390 0.39 -4.73 -26.13
C ALA A 390 1.15 -3.40 -26.31
N LYS A 391 0.78 -2.60 -27.31
CA LYS A 391 1.44 -1.31 -27.55
C LYS A 391 1.23 -0.33 -26.41
N MET A 392 0.03 -0.27 -25.83
CA MET A 392 -0.28 0.61 -24.71
C MET A 392 0.62 0.28 -23.52
N GLN A 393 0.81 -1.00 -23.21
CA GLN A 393 1.72 -1.41 -22.13
C GLN A 393 3.16 -0.98 -22.41
N GLU A 394 3.67 -1.17 -23.62
CA GLU A 394 5.02 -0.77 -24.00
C GLU A 394 5.23 0.75 -23.86
N VAL A 395 4.28 1.54 -24.36
CA VAL A 395 4.34 3.01 -24.31
C VAL A 395 4.22 3.50 -22.86
N VAL A 396 3.27 2.99 -22.08
CA VAL A 396 3.10 3.34 -20.66
C VAL A 396 4.36 3.00 -19.87
N ALA A 397 4.93 1.79 -20.06
CA ALA A 397 6.16 1.38 -19.41
C ALA A 397 7.35 2.29 -19.78
N ALA A 398 7.46 2.69 -21.05
CA ALA A 398 8.50 3.61 -21.50
C ALA A 398 8.31 5.02 -20.89
N LEU A 399 7.09 5.55 -20.87
CA LEU A 399 6.81 6.89 -20.33
C LEU A 399 7.05 6.94 -18.82
N GLN A 400 6.48 6.02 -18.04
CA GLN A 400 6.61 6.03 -16.58
C GLN A 400 8.04 5.75 -16.10
N LYS A 401 8.86 5.10 -16.93
CA LYS A 401 10.29 4.89 -16.66
C LYS A 401 11.10 6.19 -16.76
N ASN A 402 10.74 7.05 -17.70
CA ASN A 402 11.55 8.23 -18.05
C ASN A 402 11.00 9.52 -17.43
N TYR A 403 9.71 9.57 -17.09
CA TYR A 403 9.03 10.79 -16.65
C TYR A 403 8.20 10.56 -15.40
N ALA A 404 8.30 11.50 -14.46
CA ALA A 404 7.44 11.59 -13.29
C ALA A 404 6.06 12.19 -13.62
N THR A 405 5.80 12.60 -14.86
CA THR A 405 4.52 13.22 -15.24
C THR A 405 3.39 12.18 -15.24
N PRO A 406 2.28 12.41 -14.52
CA PRO A 406 1.14 11.49 -14.54
C PRO A 406 0.53 11.30 -15.94
N LEU A 407 -0.10 10.14 -16.16
CA LEU A 407 -0.66 9.77 -17.46
C LEU A 407 -2.19 9.79 -17.45
N GLN A 408 -2.75 10.27 -18.55
CA GLN A 408 -4.13 10.02 -18.94
C GLN A 408 -4.11 8.87 -19.96
N LEU A 409 -4.74 7.74 -19.61
CA LEU A 409 -4.83 6.54 -20.43
C LEU A 409 -6.03 6.67 -21.36
N ASP A 410 -5.78 6.81 -22.66
CA ASP A 410 -6.80 7.07 -23.68
C ASP A 410 -7.04 5.85 -24.58
N SER A 411 -8.22 5.24 -24.43
CA SER A 411 -8.69 4.15 -25.28
C SER A 411 -10.22 4.02 -25.24
N SER A 412 -10.81 3.56 -26.35
CA SER A 412 -12.23 3.18 -26.42
C SER A 412 -12.49 1.74 -25.95
N GLU A 413 -11.44 0.93 -25.78
CA GLU A 413 -11.55 -0.50 -25.47
C GLU A 413 -11.34 -0.76 -23.96
N PRO A 414 -12.34 -1.25 -23.21
CA PRO A 414 -12.21 -1.50 -21.77
C PRO A 414 -11.06 -2.44 -21.40
N GLU A 415 -10.76 -3.44 -22.24
CA GLU A 415 -9.65 -4.38 -22.01
C GLU A 415 -8.27 -3.71 -22.11
N VAL A 416 -8.11 -2.70 -22.97
CA VAL A 416 -6.88 -1.90 -23.08
C VAL A 416 -6.73 -1.04 -21.83
N LEU A 417 -7.82 -0.40 -21.38
CA LEU A 417 -7.84 0.40 -20.15
C LEU A 417 -7.52 -0.45 -18.91
N GLU A 418 -8.15 -1.61 -18.74
CA GLU A 418 -7.86 -2.54 -17.64
C GLU A 418 -6.37 -2.89 -17.61
N TYR A 419 -5.83 -3.30 -18.76
CA TYR A 419 -4.45 -3.73 -18.86
C TYR A 419 -3.47 -2.59 -18.59
N ALA A 420 -3.70 -1.41 -19.16
CA ALA A 420 -2.88 -0.23 -18.92
C ALA A 420 -2.93 0.20 -17.44
N MET A 421 -4.11 0.22 -16.82
CA MET A 421 -4.27 0.54 -15.41
C MET A 421 -3.58 -0.48 -14.49
N ARG A 422 -3.55 -1.77 -14.85
CA ARG A 422 -2.85 -2.80 -14.06
C ARG A 422 -1.35 -2.50 -13.95
N TYR A 423 -0.70 -2.18 -15.06
CA TYR A 423 0.76 -1.96 -15.11
C TYR A 423 1.20 -0.51 -14.93
N TYR A 424 0.26 0.44 -14.91
CA TYR A 424 0.61 1.83 -14.61
C TYR A 424 1.08 1.98 -13.17
N ASN A 425 2.27 2.56 -12.98
CA ASN A 425 2.79 2.86 -11.65
C ASN A 425 2.27 4.22 -11.14
N GLY A 426 0.98 4.27 -10.81
CA GLY A 426 0.32 5.46 -10.29
C GLY A 426 -1.21 5.32 -10.24
N LYS A 427 -1.87 6.44 -9.96
CA LYS A 427 -3.31 6.65 -10.08
C LYS A 427 -3.58 7.39 -11.40
N PRO A 428 -4.08 6.73 -12.46
CA PRO A 428 -4.22 7.36 -13.77
C PRO A 428 -5.51 8.19 -13.88
N LEU A 429 -5.58 9.00 -14.94
CA LEU A 429 -6.85 9.53 -15.46
C LEU A 429 -7.29 8.67 -16.65
N VAL A 430 -8.50 8.13 -16.65
CA VAL A 430 -9.03 7.34 -17.75
C VAL A 430 -9.79 8.23 -18.72
N ASN A 431 -9.40 8.21 -19.99
CA ASN A 431 -10.08 8.85 -21.10
C ASN A 431 -10.60 7.76 -22.07
N SER A 432 -11.89 7.48 -22.13
CA SER A 432 -12.98 8.08 -21.36
C SER A 432 -14.09 7.08 -21.13
N VAL A 433 -15.06 7.48 -20.33
CA VAL A 433 -16.38 6.86 -20.27
C VAL A 433 -17.38 7.82 -20.90
N ASN A 434 -18.43 7.31 -21.53
CA ASN A 434 -19.57 8.11 -21.93
C ASN A 434 -20.85 7.65 -21.21
N GLY A 435 -21.92 8.40 -21.35
CA GLY A 435 -23.21 8.17 -20.68
C GLY A 435 -23.98 6.93 -21.13
N LYS A 436 -23.48 6.15 -22.11
CA LYS A 436 -24.11 4.89 -22.48
C LYS A 436 -23.98 3.89 -21.33
N GLN A 437 -25.08 3.25 -20.94
CA GLN A 437 -25.10 2.36 -19.77
C GLN A 437 -24.05 1.25 -19.86
N LYS A 438 -23.91 0.62 -21.04
CA LYS A 438 -22.90 -0.42 -21.28
C LYS A 438 -21.49 0.07 -21.01
N ASN A 439 -21.15 1.28 -21.46
CA ASN A 439 -19.79 1.82 -21.29
C ASN A 439 -19.50 2.15 -19.82
N MET A 440 -20.49 2.66 -19.08
CA MET A 440 -20.38 2.86 -17.65
C MET A 440 -20.20 1.55 -16.89
N ASP A 441 -20.98 0.52 -17.23
CA ASP A 441 -20.92 -0.80 -16.61
C ASP A 441 -19.59 -1.51 -16.87
N ASP A 442 -18.99 -1.32 -18.06
CA ASP A 442 -17.70 -1.91 -18.40
C ASP A 442 -16.53 -1.15 -17.74
N VAL A 443 -16.58 0.19 -17.65
CA VAL A 443 -15.42 1.02 -17.24
C VAL A 443 -15.41 1.34 -15.75
N PHE A 444 -16.55 1.64 -15.11
CA PHE A 444 -16.56 2.04 -13.69
C PHE A 444 -16.04 0.96 -12.72
N PRO A 445 -16.33 -0.34 -12.92
CA PRO A 445 -15.72 -1.37 -12.08
C PRO A 445 -14.19 -1.38 -12.18
N LEU A 446 -13.63 -1.17 -13.38
CA LEU A 446 -12.19 -1.09 -13.59
C LEU A 446 -11.58 0.13 -12.90
N VAL A 447 -12.21 1.30 -13.04
CA VAL A 447 -11.82 2.54 -12.36
C VAL A 447 -11.79 2.35 -10.83
N LYS A 448 -12.81 1.69 -10.27
CA LYS A 448 -12.86 1.36 -8.84
C LYS A 448 -11.81 0.33 -8.42
N LYS A 449 -11.52 -0.65 -9.27
CA LYS A 449 -10.58 -1.75 -9.00
C LYS A 449 -9.14 -1.24 -8.92
N TYR A 450 -8.73 -0.46 -9.92
CA TYR A 450 -7.34 0.02 -10.07
C TYR A 450 -7.08 1.41 -9.53
N GLY A 451 -8.13 2.14 -9.12
CA GLY A 451 -8.00 3.48 -8.58
C GLY A 451 -7.66 4.50 -9.65
N ALA A 452 -8.64 4.96 -10.40
CA ALA A 452 -8.45 6.00 -11.42
C ALA A 452 -9.41 7.18 -11.24
N LEU A 453 -9.03 8.33 -11.78
CA LEU A 453 -10.01 9.35 -12.15
C LEU A 453 -10.58 9.02 -13.54
N VAL A 454 -11.73 9.58 -13.89
CA VAL A 454 -12.36 9.32 -15.18
C VAL A 454 -12.86 10.60 -15.82
N VAL A 455 -12.60 10.75 -17.12
CA VAL A 455 -13.24 11.76 -17.97
C VAL A 455 -14.57 11.19 -18.45
N ALA A 456 -15.67 11.80 -18.02
CA ALA A 456 -17.02 11.46 -18.47
C ALA A 456 -17.44 12.38 -19.62
N LEU A 457 -17.55 11.81 -20.82
CA LEU A 457 -18.05 12.51 -21.99
C LEU A 457 -19.57 12.66 -21.90
N CYS A 458 -20.05 13.89 -22.11
CA CYS A 458 -21.47 14.23 -22.13
C CYS A 458 -22.12 13.76 -23.43
N LEU A 459 -22.22 12.45 -23.65
CA LEU A 459 -22.96 11.82 -24.74
C LEU A 459 -23.48 10.46 -24.27
N ASP A 460 -24.66 10.05 -24.70
CA ASP A 460 -25.31 8.82 -24.24
C ASP A 460 -25.83 7.98 -25.43
N GLU A 461 -26.88 7.19 -25.23
CA GLU A 461 -27.54 6.40 -26.27
C GLU A 461 -28.03 7.27 -27.45
N ASP A 462 -28.47 8.50 -27.17
CA ASP A 462 -29.01 9.44 -28.16
C ASP A 462 -27.91 10.27 -28.85
N GLY A 463 -26.65 10.07 -28.46
CA GLY A 463 -25.48 10.70 -29.06
C GLY A 463 -25.10 12.00 -28.35
N ILE A 464 -24.59 12.98 -29.12
CA ILE A 464 -24.11 14.25 -28.58
C ILE A 464 -25.32 15.15 -28.28
N PRO A 465 -25.49 15.66 -27.05
CA PRO A 465 -26.54 16.61 -26.70
C PRO A 465 -26.48 17.85 -27.57
N SER A 466 -27.64 18.38 -27.95
CA SER A 466 -27.74 19.60 -28.75
C SER A 466 -27.36 20.88 -27.99
N SER A 467 -27.34 20.83 -26.65
CA SER A 467 -27.13 21.98 -25.76
C SER A 467 -26.53 21.57 -24.43
#